data_AF-A0AA97G5D5-F1
#
_entry.id   AF-A0AA97G5D5-F1
#
_cell.length_a   1.000
_cell.length_b   1.000
_cell.length_c   1.000
_cell.angle_alpha   90.00
_cell.angle_beta   90.00
_cell.angle_gamma   90.00
#
_symmetry.space_group_name_H-M   'P 1'
#
loop_
_entity.id
_entity.type
_entity.pdbx_description
1 polymer ?
#
loop_
_entity_poly.entity_id
_entity_poly.type
_entity_poly.pdbx_seq_one_letter_code
_entity_poly.pdbx_strand_id
1 'polypeptide(L)'
;MLLAHKIELRPTKQQADYLDRACGSRRHAFNQLLAHFNQEGVKWSKKAANEKYQELRLEFPWYAEVSQRVTRNTIDDLHDAFTHFFRRVKKGEKAGYPRSKIQEARTTRQFFSQRKTQVRC
;
A
#
# COMPACT_ATOMS: atom_id res chain seq x y z
N MET A 1 -9.11 -34.12 -1.92
CA MET A 1 -9.66 -33.34 -3.05
C MET A 1 -10.15 -32.00 -2.49
N LEU A 2 -9.53 -30.88 -2.87
CA LEU A 2 -9.96 -29.56 -2.39
C LEU A 2 -11.04 -29.04 -3.34
N LEU A 3 -12.29 -28.90 -2.85
CA LEU A 3 -13.31 -28.14 -3.56
C LEU A 3 -12.98 -26.65 -3.44
N ALA A 4 -12.83 -25.97 -4.57
CA ALA A 4 -12.66 -24.53 -4.64
C ALA A 4 -13.97 -23.89 -5.11
N HIS A 5 -14.55 -23.02 -4.29
CA HIS A 5 -15.72 -22.23 -4.66
C HIS A 5 -15.28 -20.86 -5.18
N LYS A 6 -15.72 -20.50 -6.38
CA LYS A 6 -15.50 -19.17 -6.96
C LYS A 6 -16.78 -18.35 -6.79
N ILE A 7 -16.73 -17.32 -5.96
CA ILE A 7 -17.86 -16.42 -5.70
C ILE A 7 -17.51 -15.06 -6.29
N GLU A 8 -18.39 -14.52 -7.13
CA GLU A 8 -18.29 -13.14 -7.63
C GLU A 8 -19.06 -12.21 -6.69
N LEU A 9 -18.41 -11.13 -6.26
CA LEU A 9 -19.07 -10.05 -5.53
C LEU A 9 -19.78 -9.13 -6.53
N ARG A 10 -21.07 -8.84 -6.29
CA ARG A 10 -21.86 -7.85 -7.05
C ARG A 10 -22.10 -6.61 -6.18
N PRO A 11 -21.12 -5.69 -6.07
CA PRO A 11 -21.23 -4.54 -5.20
C PRO A 11 -22.22 -3.51 -5.73
N THR A 12 -22.88 -2.78 -4.84
CA THR A 12 -23.58 -1.53 -5.18
C THR A 12 -22.56 -0.45 -5.54
N LYS A 13 -23.01 0.65 -6.18
CA LYS A 13 -22.13 1.78 -6.54
C LYS A 13 -21.35 2.31 -5.32
N GLN A 14 -22.02 2.48 -4.18
CA GLN A 14 -21.39 2.95 -2.94
C GLN A 14 -20.35 1.96 -2.40
N GLN A 15 -20.60 0.65 -2.51
CA GLN A 15 -19.64 -0.37 -2.09
C GLN A 15 -18.42 -0.39 -3.01
N ALA A 16 -18.62 -0.25 -4.33
CA ALA A 16 -17.53 -0.15 -5.29
C ALA A 16 -16.64 1.06 -5.00
N ASP A 17 -17.23 2.23 -4.78
CA ASP A 17 -16.51 3.45 -4.43
C ASP A 17 -15.70 3.30 -3.12
N TYR A 18 -16.26 2.62 -2.12
CA TYR A 18 -15.55 2.33 -0.87
C TYR A 18 -14.35 1.40 -1.10
N LEU A 19 -14.52 0.34 -1.90
CA LEU A 19 -13.44 -0.60 -2.22
C LEU A 19 -12.32 0.07 -3.01
N ASP A 20 -12.67 0.97 -3.94
CA ASP A 20 -11.69 1.76 -4.69
C ASP A 20 -10.90 2.70 -3.79
N ARG A 21 -11.58 3.39 -2.87
CA ARG A 21 -10.92 4.22 -1.85
C ARG A 21 -10.02 3.38 -0.94
N ALA A 22 -10.48 2.22 -0.48
CA ALA A 22 -9.69 1.32 0.34
C ALA A 22 -8.41 0.85 -0.38
N CYS A 23 -8.54 0.38 -1.63
CA CYS A 23 -7.42 -0.02 -2.47
C CYS A 23 -6.45 1.15 -2.71
N GLY A 24 -6.98 2.34 -2.99
CA GLY A 24 -6.19 3.56 -3.14
C GLY A 24 -5.39 3.90 -1.88
N SER A 25 -6.07 3.97 -0.74
CA SER A 25 -5.45 4.30 0.56
C SER A 25 -4.33 3.33 0.93
N ARG A 26 -4.54 2.01 0.74
CA ARG A 26 -3.48 1.00 0.98
C ARG A 26 -2.28 1.23 0.08
N ARG A 27 -2.50 1.48 -1.21
CA ARG A 27 -1.40 1.74 -2.17
C ARG A 27 -0.63 3.01 -1.83
N HIS A 28 -1.33 4.06 -1.44
CA HIS A 28 -0.70 5.31 -1.03
C HIS A 28 0.17 5.10 0.21
N ALA A 29 -0.36 4.46 1.25
CA ALA A 29 0.40 4.13 2.45
C ALA A 29 1.64 3.28 2.12
N PHE A 30 1.51 2.31 1.20
CA PHE A 30 2.63 1.47 0.77
C PHE A 30 3.73 2.30 0.14
N ASN A 31 3.37 3.18 -0.79
CA ASN A 31 4.33 4.01 -1.51
C ASN A 31 5.02 5.02 -0.57
N GLN A 32 4.29 5.62 0.37
CA GLN A 32 4.87 6.55 1.35
C GLN A 32 5.88 5.85 2.27
N LEU A 33 5.52 4.67 2.80
CA LEU A 33 6.43 3.88 3.64
C LEU A 33 7.65 3.41 2.83
N LEU A 34 7.42 2.89 1.62
CA LEU A 34 8.49 2.45 0.74
C LEU A 34 9.47 3.59 0.40
N ALA A 35 8.96 4.79 0.12
CA ALA A 35 9.78 5.97 -0.16
C ALA A 35 10.63 6.36 1.06
N HIS A 36 10.08 6.28 2.27
CA HIS A 36 10.82 6.54 3.51
C HIS A 36 11.97 5.55 3.71
N PHE A 37 11.73 4.24 3.53
CA PHE A 37 12.75 3.21 3.70
C PHE A 37 13.73 3.08 2.51
N ASN A 38 13.47 3.77 1.40
CA ASN A 38 14.39 3.83 0.27
C ASN A 38 15.46 4.93 0.43
N GLN A 39 15.41 5.72 1.51
CA GLN A 39 16.38 6.75 1.80
C GLN A 39 17.69 6.14 2.29
N GLU A 40 18.82 6.77 1.93
CA GLU A 40 20.14 6.33 2.39
C GLU A 40 20.23 6.38 3.92
N GLY A 41 20.78 5.33 4.53
CA GLY A 41 20.94 5.23 5.98
C GLY A 41 19.70 4.74 6.74
N VAL A 42 18.53 4.62 6.10
CA VAL A 42 17.32 4.13 6.77
C VAL A 42 17.22 2.60 6.65
N LYS A 43 17.31 1.90 7.79
CA LYS A 43 17.14 0.45 7.84
C LYS A 43 15.69 0.08 8.07
N TRP A 44 15.22 -0.94 7.37
CA TRP A 44 13.88 -1.50 7.58
C TRP A 44 13.71 -2.05 9.00
N SER A 45 12.64 -1.63 9.68
CA SER A 45 12.19 -2.19 10.94
C SER A 45 10.68 -2.06 11.06
N LYS A 46 9.99 -3.13 11.49
CA LYS A 46 8.53 -3.09 11.73
C LYS A 46 8.14 -2.03 12.76
N LYS A 47 8.99 -1.78 13.76
CA LYS A 47 8.74 -0.75 14.78
C LYS A 47 8.76 0.65 14.16
N ALA A 48 9.83 0.97 13.44
CA ALA A 48 9.97 2.25 12.74
C ALA A 48 8.84 2.47 11.71
N ALA A 49 8.39 1.40 11.03
CA ALA A 49 7.27 1.48 10.10
C ALA A 49 5.93 1.80 10.81
N ASN A 50 5.71 1.30 12.03
CA ASN A 50 4.52 1.64 12.81
C ASN A 50 4.55 3.10 13.29
N GLU A 51 5.72 3.60 13.73
CA GLU A 51 5.92 5.01 14.09
C GLU A 51 5.63 5.91 12.89
N LYS A 52 6.25 5.62 11.74
CA LYS A 52 6.00 6.37 10.51
C LYS A 52 4.55 6.30 10.05
N TYR A 53 3.89 5.16 10.21
CA TYR A 53 2.47 5.01 9.90
C TYR A 53 1.58 5.92 10.77
N GLN A 54 1.92 6.14 12.05
CA GLN A 54 1.18 7.08 12.88
C GLN A 54 1.32 8.51 12.37
N GLU A 55 2.53 8.94 11.99
CA GLU A 55 2.75 10.24 11.36
C GLU A 55 1.91 10.40 10.08
N LEU A 56 1.92 9.38 9.21
CA LEU A 56 1.15 9.39 7.97
C LEU A 56 -0.37 9.48 8.21
N ARG A 57 -0.88 8.96 9.34
CA ARG A 57 -2.31 9.13 9.69
C ARG A 57 -2.66 10.55 10.08
N LEU A 58 -1.72 11.28 10.68
CA LEU A 58 -1.90 12.69 11.02
C LEU A 58 -1.79 13.57 9.77
N GLU A 59 -0.84 13.25 8.88
CA GLU A 59 -0.62 13.98 7.62
C GLU A 59 -1.77 13.77 6.62
N PHE A 60 -2.40 12.59 6.62
CA PHE A 60 -3.46 12.23 5.68
C PHE A 60 -4.77 11.86 6.41
N PRO A 61 -5.59 12.84 6.84
CA PRO A 61 -6.84 12.60 7.57
C PRO A 61 -7.83 11.71 6.82
N TRP A 62 -7.80 11.72 5.49
CA TRP A 62 -8.66 10.88 4.64
C TRP A 62 -8.40 9.37 4.77
N TYR A 63 -7.34 8.93 5.47
CA TYR A 63 -7.23 7.53 5.88
C TYR A 63 -8.32 7.09 6.86
N ALA A 64 -8.97 8.01 7.57
CA ALA A 64 -10.09 7.72 8.46
C ALA A 64 -11.37 7.30 7.70
N GLU A 65 -11.44 7.60 6.39
CA GLU A 65 -12.57 7.26 5.53
C GLU A 65 -12.72 5.75 5.28
N VAL A 66 -11.65 4.99 5.48
CA VAL A 66 -11.59 3.54 5.27
C VAL A 66 -11.20 2.85 6.57
N SER A 67 -11.50 1.57 6.68
CA SER A 67 -11.07 0.80 7.86
C SER A 67 -9.56 0.90 8.07
N GLN A 68 -9.15 1.20 9.32
CA GLN A 68 -7.74 1.29 9.72
C GLN A 68 -6.93 0.06 9.33
N ARG A 69 -7.54 -1.13 9.33
CA ARG A 69 -6.86 -2.37 8.92
C ARG A 69 -6.35 -2.31 7.49
N VAL A 70 -7.05 -1.62 6.60
CA VAL A 70 -6.66 -1.49 5.18
C VAL A 70 -5.28 -0.85 5.05
N THR A 71 -5.04 0.25 5.76
CA THR A 71 -3.76 0.98 5.68
C THR A 71 -2.70 0.40 6.61
N ARG A 72 -3.07 -0.18 7.76
CA ARG A 72 -2.12 -0.84 8.67
C ARG A 72 -1.51 -2.11 8.08
N ASN A 73 -2.31 -2.93 7.37
CA ASN A 73 -1.83 -4.19 6.77
C ASN A 73 -0.71 -3.97 5.74
N THR A 74 -0.58 -2.75 5.22
CA THR A 74 0.55 -2.32 4.39
C THR A 74 1.92 -2.59 5.04
N ILE A 75 2.03 -2.51 6.36
CA ILE A 75 3.29 -2.77 7.07
C ILE A 75 3.70 -4.23 6.92
N ASP A 76 2.75 -5.16 6.98
CA ASP A 76 3.00 -6.58 6.77
C ASP A 76 3.28 -6.88 5.30
N ASP A 77 2.55 -6.26 4.36
CA ASP A 77 2.86 -6.38 2.92
C ASP A 77 4.30 -5.92 2.62
N LEU A 78 4.74 -4.84 3.25
CA LEU A 78 6.08 -4.29 3.08
C LEU A 78 7.14 -5.20 3.72
N HIS A 79 6.83 -5.80 4.87
CA HIS A 79 7.69 -6.81 5.49
C HIS A 79 7.90 -8.03 4.60
N ASP A 80 6.83 -8.54 4.00
CA ASP A 80 6.90 -9.69 3.09
C ASP A 80 7.69 -9.32 1.82
N ALA A 81 7.48 -8.11 1.31
CA ALA A 81 8.21 -7.60 0.16
C ALA A 81 9.72 -7.51 0.42
N PHE A 82 10.13 -6.96 1.57
CA PHE A 82 11.54 -6.92 1.98
C PHE A 82 12.11 -8.31 2.23
N THR A 83 11.36 -9.20 2.89
CA THR A 83 11.78 -10.58 3.11
C THR A 83 12.05 -11.30 1.79
N HIS A 84 11.17 -11.15 0.80
CA HIS A 84 11.38 -11.68 -0.54
C HIS A 84 12.52 -11.01 -1.30
N PHE A 85 12.75 -9.71 -1.10
CA PHE A 85 13.88 -8.98 -1.67
C PHE A 85 15.20 -9.54 -1.13
N PHE A 86 15.40 -9.56 0.19
CA PHE A 86 16.63 -10.07 0.81
C PHE A 86 16.87 -11.56 0.51
N ARG A 87 15.81 -12.37 0.42
CA ARG A 87 15.91 -13.77 -0.02
C ARG A 87 16.49 -13.89 -1.42
N ARG A 88 16.08 -13.02 -2.36
CA ARG A 88 16.59 -13.00 -3.75
C ARG A 88 18.02 -12.49 -3.83
N VAL A 89 18.35 -11.45 -3.06
CA VAL A 89 19.73 -10.94 -2.93
C VAL A 89 20.66 -12.05 -2.45
N LYS A 90 20.27 -12.81 -1.41
CA LYS A 90 21.06 -13.94 -0.88
C LYS A 90 21.25 -15.06 -1.90
N LYS A 91 20.30 -15.27 -2.80
CA LYS A 91 20.40 -16.25 -3.89
C LYS A 91 21.22 -15.78 -5.10
N GLY A 92 21.67 -14.52 -5.12
CA GLY A 92 22.36 -13.94 -6.28
C GLY A 92 21.44 -13.69 -7.49
N GLU A 93 20.11 -13.69 -7.29
CA GLU A 93 19.15 -13.35 -8.33
C GLU A 93 19.07 -11.82 -8.53
N LYS A 94 18.62 -11.36 -9.70
CA LYS A 94 18.36 -9.93 -9.96
C LYS A 94 17.20 -9.42 -9.09
N ALA A 95 17.50 -9.00 -7.86
CA ALA A 95 16.54 -8.44 -6.93
C ALA A 95 16.33 -6.94 -7.24
N GLY A 96 15.26 -6.62 -7.97
CA GLY A 96 14.78 -5.23 -8.01
C GLY A 96 14.22 -4.82 -6.65
N TYR A 97 14.40 -3.55 -6.27
CA TYR A 97 13.81 -2.99 -5.04
C TYR A 97 12.28 -3.20 -5.03
N PRO A 98 11.66 -3.48 -3.87
CA PRO A 98 10.22 -3.65 -3.78
C PRO A 98 9.47 -2.50 -4.44
N ARG A 99 8.48 -2.82 -5.27
CA ARG A 99 7.57 -1.86 -5.89
C ARG A 99 6.15 -2.39 -5.76
N SER A 100 5.20 -1.50 -5.52
CA SER A 100 3.79 -1.89 -5.59
C SER A 100 3.48 -2.35 -7.01
N LYS A 101 2.75 -3.47 -7.14
CA LYS A 101 2.32 -3.95 -8.45
C LYS A 101 1.36 -2.93 -9.04
N ILE A 102 1.70 -2.39 -10.21
CA ILE A 102 0.76 -1.59 -11.00
C ILE A 102 -0.32 -2.56 -11.48
N GLN A 103 -1.56 -2.31 -11.10
CA GLN A 103 -2.69 -3.02 -11.69
C GLN A 103 -3.19 -2.21 -12.88
N GLU A 104 -2.95 -2.72 -14.08
CA GLU A 104 -3.55 -2.18 -15.30
C GLU A 104 -5.04 -2.50 -15.30
N ALA A 105 -5.83 -1.56 -14.80
CA ALA A 105 -7.28 -1.51 -15.01
C ALA A 105 -7.73 -0.05 -14.97
N ARG A 106 -8.07 0.46 -16.16
CA ARG A 106 -8.85 1.66 -16.59
C ARG A 106 -9.16 2.88 -15.69
N THR A 107 -9.03 2.85 -14.36
CA THR A 107 -9.66 3.85 -13.47
C THR A 107 -8.75 4.33 -12.33
N THR A 108 -7.47 3.99 -12.30
CA THR A 108 -6.58 4.42 -11.19
C THR A 108 -6.02 5.83 -11.30
N ARG A 109 -6.25 6.55 -12.41
CA ARG A 109 -5.75 7.92 -12.61
C ARG A 109 -6.59 9.01 -11.93
N GLN A 110 -7.90 8.81 -11.72
CA GLN A 110 -8.77 9.91 -11.32
C GLN A 110 -8.73 10.24 -9.82
N PHE A 111 -8.62 9.25 -8.93
CA PHE A 111 -8.75 9.50 -7.49
C PHE A 111 -7.53 10.20 -6.84
N PHE A 112 -6.33 9.98 -7.38
CA PHE A 112 -5.10 10.64 -6.89
C PHE A 112 -4.75 11.92 -7.63
N SER A 113 -5.24 12.11 -8.85
CA SER A 113 -5.04 13.36 -9.60
C SER A 113 -5.77 14.54 -8.94
N GLN A 114 -6.94 14.31 -8.34
CA GLN A 114 -7.76 15.36 -7.72
C GLN A 114 -7.27 15.79 -6.32
N ARG A 115 -6.43 14.98 -5.65
CA ARG A 115 -5.97 15.22 -4.27
C ARG A 115 -4.53 15.71 -4.14
N LYS A 116 -3.77 15.75 -5.24
CA LYS A 116 -2.41 16.35 -5.30
C LYS A 116 -2.41 17.88 -5.16
N THR A 117 -3.57 18.53 -5.14
CA THR A 117 -3.69 20.00 -5.08
C THR A 117 -3.65 20.57 -3.66
N GLN A 118 -3.56 19.74 -2.61
CA GLN A 118 -3.63 20.19 -1.20
C GLN A 118 -2.29 20.11 -0.43
N VAL A 119 -1.16 19.81 -1.10
CA VAL A 119 0.18 19.82 -0.46
C VAL A 119 1.21 20.60 -1.30
N ARG A 120 0.76 21.66 -1.97
CA ARG A 120 1.64 22.73 -2.47
C ARG A 120 1.28 24.03 -1.77
N CYS A 121 1.83 24.19 -0.56
CA CYS A 121 2.28 25.45 -0.01
C CYS A 121 3.68 25.18 0.55
#